data_AF-A0A0J7KQL9-F1
#
_entry.id   AF-A0A0J7KQL9-F1
#
_cell.length_a   1.000
_cell.length_b   1.000
_cell.length_c   1.000
_cell.angle_alpha   90.00
_cell.angle_beta   90.00
_cell.angle_gamma   90.00
#
_symmetry.space_group_name_H-M   'P 1'
#
loop_
_entity.id
_entity.type
_entity.pdbx_description
1 polymer ?
#
loop_
_entity_poly.entity_id
_entity_poly.type
_entity_poly.pdbx_seq_one_letter_code
_entity_poly.pdbx_strand_id
1 'polypeptide(L)'
;MAIEKYNPANAAVRRQDVSAVFASVYSASQLGVNVTLDFLIANITEVNSYFGNWDDVATLSHDVASHISSYNQYNKLKKFVESIILKAPDIKVRLVSAVTTAEANLIWYNRHNQTISQWIKKELDTDTSTDSGSTTIGSLNVIFMTLVALISYFLSCY
;
A
#
# COMPACT_ATOMS: atom_id res chain seq x y z
N MET A 1 -10.91 18.09 -17.03
CA MET A 1 -11.63 17.03 -16.27
C MET A 1 -10.61 15.93 -16.03
N ALA A 2 -10.39 15.50 -14.78
CA ALA A 2 -9.29 14.56 -14.45
C ALA A 2 -9.63 13.09 -14.73
N ILE A 3 -10.93 12.77 -14.83
CA ILE A 3 -11.43 11.44 -15.16
C ILE A 3 -12.26 11.56 -16.43
N GLU A 4 -11.86 10.81 -17.46
CA GLU A 4 -12.63 10.70 -18.70
C GLU A 4 -13.82 9.75 -18.51
N LYS A 5 -14.93 10.04 -19.20
CA LYS A 5 -16.09 9.15 -19.20
C LYS A 5 -15.68 7.82 -19.83
N TYR A 6 -15.90 6.71 -19.10
CA TYR A 6 -15.55 5.38 -19.59
C TYR A 6 -16.31 5.04 -20.88
N ASN A 7 -15.57 4.63 -21.91
CA ASN A 7 -16.10 4.03 -23.12
C ASN A 7 -15.28 2.77 -23.46
N PRO A 8 -15.90 1.58 -23.43
CA PRO A 8 -15.17 0.32 -23.63
C PRO A 8 -14.52 0.20 -25.02
N ALA A 9 -14.97 0.96 -26.02
CA ALA A 9 -14.45 0.89 -27.39
C ALA A 9 -13.11 1.60 -27.58
N ASN A 10 -12.75 2.56 -26.72
CA ASN A 10 -11.56 3.40 -26.89
C ASN A 10 -10.83 3.76 -25.59
N ALA A 11 -11.23 3.19 -24.44
CA ALA A 11 -10.55 3.45 -23.18
C ALA A 11 -9.11 2.92 -23.22
N ALA A 12 -8.14 3.79 -22.88
CA ALA A 12 -6.74 3.42 -22.76
C ALA A 12 -6.50 2.37 -21.65
N VAL A 13 -7.27 2.46 -20.57
CA VAL A 13 -7.29 1.50 -19.46
C VAL A 13 -8.68 0.89 -19.38
N ARG A 14 -8.76 -0.45 -19.40
CA ARG A 14 -10.04 -1.16 -19.26
C ARG A 14 -10.56 -1.01 -17.84
N ARG A 15 -11.88 -0.99 -17.67
CA ARG A 15 -12.49 -0.76 -16.34
C ARG A 15 -12.03 -1.77 -15.29
N GLN A 16 -11.85 -3.04 -15.66
CA GLN A 16 -11.39 -4.08 -14.75
C GLN A 16 -9.91 -3.93 -14.32
N ASP A 17 -9.10 -3.16 -15.07
CA ASP A 17 -7.67 -2.99 -14.80
C ASP A 17 -7.40 -1.75 -13.92
N VAL A 18 -8.42 -0.92 -13.67
CA VAL A 18 -8.28 0.35 -12.94
C VAL A 18 -7.74 0.15 -11.53
N SER A 19 -8.22 -0.86 -10.80
CA SER A 19 -7.71 -1.16 -9.46
C SER A 19 -6.23 -1.52 -9.49
N ALA A 20 -5.79 -2.28 -10.50
CA ALA A 20 -4.38 -2.62 -10.68
C ALA A 20 -3.53 -1.39 -11.04
N VAL A 21 -4.08 -0.46 -11.82
CA VAL A 21 -3.41 0.83 -12.11
C VAL A 21 -3.22 1.62 -10.82
N PHE A 22 -4.25 1.81 -10.00
CA PHE A 22 -4.08 2.49 -8.70
C PHE A 22 -3.07 1.76 -7.81
N ALA A 23 -3.15 0.43 -7.74
CA ALA A 23 -2.22 -0.39 -6.99
C ALA A 23 -0.77 -0.18 -7.42
N SER A 24 -0.51 -0.14 -8.72
CA SER A 24 0.83 0.13 -9.24
C SER A 24 1.37 1.50 -8.82
N VAL A 25 0.49 2.49 -8.63
CA VAL A 25 0.89 3.84 -8.20
C VAL A 25 1.14 3.87 -6.70
N TYR A 26 0.16 3.51 -5.87
CA TYR A 26 0.31 3.65 -4.42
C TYR A 26 1.33 2.68 -3.82
N SER A 27 1.54 1.50 -4.42
CA SER A 27 2.52 0.53 -3.92
C SER A 27 3.97 0.87 -4.29
N ALA A 28 4.17 1.69 -5.33
CA ALA A 28 5.53 1.99 -5.82
C ALA A 28 6.35 2.84 -4.85
N SER A 29 5.73 3.76 -4.10
CA SER A 29 6.44 4.64 -3.17
C SER A 29 5.50 5.46 -2.27
N GLN A 30 6.08 6.10 -1.26
CA GLN A 30 5.40 7.12 -0.44
C GLN A 30 4.91 8.33 -1.26
N LEU A 31 5.58 8.64 -2.38
CA LEU A 31 5.08 9.62 -3.35
C LEU A 31 3.81 9.11 -4.03
N GLY A 32 3.79 7.85 -4.46
CA GLY A 32 2.62 7.22 -5.06
C GLY A 32 1.40 7.20 -4.15
N VAL A 33 1.60 6.91 -2.85
CA VAL A 33 0.55 7.05 -1.82
C VAL A 33 0.00 8.48 -1.77
N ASN A 34 0.89 9.48 -1.74
CA ASN A 34 0.49 10.89 -1.72
C ASN A 34 -0.31 11.28 -2.97
N VAL A 35 0.19 10.92 -4.16
CA VAL A 35 -0.48 11.20 -5.44
C VAL A 35 -1.87 10.56 -5.46
N THR A 36 -1.99 9.32 -5.01
CA THR A 36 -3.28 8.61 -4.98
C THR A 36 -4.24 9.26 -4.00
N LEU A 37 -3.80 9.61 -2.79
CA LEU A 37 -4.62 10.34 -1.82
C LEU A 37 -5.07 11.70 -2.35
N ASP A 38 -4.16 12.48 -2.93
CA ASP A 38 -4.48 13.81 -3.46
C ASP A 38 -5.47 13.71 -4.62
N PHE A 39 -5.32 12.70 -5.49
CA PHE A 39 -6.28 12.42 -6.54
C PHE A 39 -7.67 12.08 -6.01
N LEU A 40 -7.77 11.18 -5.01
CA LEU A 40 -9.04 10.82 -4.37
C LEU A 40 -9.71 12.02 -3.72
N ILE A 41 -8.95 12.82 -2.96
CA ILE A 41 -9.44 14.01 -2.26
C ILE A 41 -10.03 15.02 -3.25
N ALA A 42 -9.33 15.26 -4.36
CA ALA A 42 -9.73 16.26 -5.34
C ALA A 42 -10.89 15.81 -6.25
N ASN A 43 -11.08 14.51 -6.46
CA ASN A 43 -11.96 13.98 -7.52
C ASN A 43 -12.97 12.93 -7.01
N ILE A 44 -13.26 12.90 -5.71
CA ILE A 44 -14.04 11.81 -5.10
C ILE A 44 -15.42 11.59 -5.74
N THR A 45 -16.08 12.67 -6.18
CA THR A 45 -17.40 12.61 -6.83
C THR A 45 -17.28 11.98 -8.21
N GLU A 46 -16.26 12.36 -8.97
CA GLU A 46 -15.94 11.83 -10.29
C GLU A 46 -15.49 10.38 -10.21
N VAL A 47 -14.72 10.01 -9.17
CA VAL A 47 -14.32 8.64 -8.87
C VAL A 47 -15.56 7.79 -8.57
N ASN A 48 -16.48 8.26 -7.72
CA ASN A 48 -17.76 7.59 -7.47
C ASN A 48 -18.60 7.45 -8.75
N SER A 49 -18.67 8.50 -9.58
CA SER A 49 -19.38 8.46 -10.87
C SER A 49 -18.77 7.43 -11.83
N TYR A 50 -17.43 7.32 -11.85
CA TYR A 50 -16.70 6.36 -12.66
C TYR A 50 -16.99 4.91 -12.24
N PHE A 51 -16.87 4.61 -10.95
CA PHE A 51 -17.17 3.28 -10.42
C PHE A 51 -18.67 2.98 -10.40
N GLY A 52 -19.52 4.01 -10.34
CA GLY A 52 -20.98 3.91 -10.26
C GLY A 52 -21.48 3.47 -8.88
N ASN A 53 -20.59 3.35 -7.89
CA ASN A 53 -20.92 2.93 -6.54
C ASN A 53 -19.85 3.40 -5.54
N TRP A 54 -20.25 3.62 -4.30
CA TRP A 54 -19.35 4.06 -3.24
C TRP A 54 -18.51 2.93 -2.65
N ASP A 55 -18.89 1.67 -2.86
CA ASP A 55 -18.20 0.51 -2.30
C ASP A 55 -16.79 0.36 -2.89
N ASP A 56 -16.64 0.50 -4.20
CA ASP A 56 -15.35 0.49 -4.89
C ASP A 56 -14.48 1.68 -4.46
N VAL A 57 -15.08 2.84 -4.23
CA VAL A 57 -14.38 4.03 -3.72
C VAL A 57 -13.84 3.78 -2.32
N ALA A 58 -14.64 3.15 -1.46
CA ALA A 58 -14.23 2.79 -0.11
C ALA A 58 -13.13 1.73 -0.10
N THR A 59 -13.22 0.73 -0.98
CA THR A 59 -12.17 -0.28 -1.18
C THR A 59 -10.86 0.37 -1.61
N LEU A 60 -10.86 1.19 -2.66
CA LEU A 60 -9.67 1.92 -3.11
C LEU A 60 -9.09 2.83 -2.00
N SER A 61 -9.95 3.47 -1.21
CA SER A 61 -9.53 4.29 -0.07
C SER A 61 -8.86 3.45 1.04
N HIS A 62 -9.36 2.24 1.29
CA HIS A 62 -8.76 1.31 2.23
C HIS A 62 -7.42 0.77 1.73
N ASP A 63 -7.35 0.42 0.44
CA ASP A 63 -6.14 -0.10 -0.19
C ASP A 63 -5.00 0.91 -0.09
N VAL A 64 -5.22 2.18 -0.46
CA VAL A 64 -4.18 3.22 -0.30
C VAL A 64 -3.83 3.46 1.18
N ALA A 65 -4.82 3.39 2.09
CA ALA A 65 -4.59 3.58 3.52
C ALA A 65 -3.69 2.50 4.13
N SER A 66 -3.75 1.26 3.60
CA SER A 66 -2.90 0.15 4.04
C SER A 66 -1.41 0.37 3.78
N HIS A 67 -1.04 1.34 2.93
CA HIS A 67 0.34 1.72 2.64
C HIS A 67 0.81 2.98 3.39
N ILE A 68 -0.06 3.59 4.21
CA ILE A 68 0.30 4.79 4.98
C ILE A 68 1.12 4.39 6.20
N SER A 69 2.30 4.99 6.34
CA SER A 69 3.15 4.86 7.54
C SER A 69 3.71 6.20 8.03
N SER A 70 3.29 7.32 7.43
CA SER A 70 3.75 8.67 7.80
C SER A 70 2.63 9.52 8.41
N TYR A 71 3.00 10.39 9.36
CA TYR A 71 2.06 11.29 10.02
C TYR A 71 1.33 12.21 9.03
N ASN A 72 2.03 12.69 8.00
CA ASN A 72 1.46 13.61 7.01
C ASN A 72 0.35 12.94 6.19
N GLN A 73 0.58 11.72 5.70
CA GLN A 73 -0.43 10.96 4.95
C GLN A 73 -1.59 10.54 5.86
N TYR A 74 -1.30 10.09 7.08
CA TYR A 74 -2.33 9.75 8.05
C TYR A 74 -3.27 10.93 8.33
N ASN A 75 -2.70 12.11 8.62
CA ASN A 75 -3.48 13.31 8.89
C ASN A 75 -4.27 13.77 7.66
N LYS A 76 -3.68 13.61 6.46
CA LYS A 76 -4.36 13.90 5.19
C LYS A 76 -5.58 12.99 5.00
N LEU A 77 -5.44 11.68 5.18
CA LEU A 77 -6.53 10.71 5.11
C LEU A 77 -7.61 11.00 6.16
N LYS A 78 -7.22 11.25 7.42
CA LYS A 78 -8.15 11.56 8.50
C LYS A 78 -9.04 12.77 8.17
N LYS A 79 -8.43 13.88 7.75
CA LYS A 79 -9.16 15.09 7.35
C LYS A 79 -10.07 14.85 6.15
N PHE A 80 -9.61 14.08 5.17
CA PHE A 80 -10.43 13.69 4.03
C PHE A 80 -11.69 12.92 4.46
N VAL A 81 -11.53 11.91 5.31
CA VAL A 81 -12.64 11.10 5.82
C VAL A 81 -13.62 11.96 6.64
N GLU A 82 -13.12 12.85 7.50
CA GLU A 82 -13.97 13.81 8.22
C GLU A 82 -14.80 14.69 7.26
N SER A 83 -14.23 15.11 6.13
CA SER A 83 -14.92 15.93 5.13
C SER A 83 -15.97 15.17 4.29
N ILE A 84 -15.75 13.88 4.03
CA ILE A 84 -16.58 13.09 3.11
C ILE A 84 -17.78 12.44 3.82
N ILE A 85 -17.67 12.17 5.12
CA ILE A 85 -18.74 11.53 5.91
C ILE A 85 -20.07 12.32 5.83
N LEU A 86 -20.00 13.64 5.65
CA LEU A 86 -21.17 14.49 5.47
C LEU A 86 -21.86 14.30 4.10
N LYS A 87 -21.11 13.86 3.08
CA LYS A 87 -21.58 13.71 1.70
C LYS A 87 -21.99 12.26 1.36
N ALA A 88 -21.35 11.28 2.00
CA ALA A 88 -21.53 9.86 1.71
C ALA A 88 -21.60 9.05 3.03
N PRO A 89 -22.72 9.15 3.78
CA PRO A 89 -22.84 8.47 5.07
C PRO A 89 -22.73 6.95 4.95
N ASP A 90 -23.12 6.38 3.80
CA ASP A 90 -23.17 4.93 3.55
C ASP A 90 -21.80 4.25 3.58
N ILE A 91 -20.71 5.00 3.35
CA ILE A 91 -19.34 4.47 3.42
C ILE A 91 -18.56 4.91 4.65
N LYS A 92 -19.19 5.66 5.56
CA LYS A 92 -18.56 6.17 6.78
C LYS A 92 -17.80 5.08 7.54
N VAL A 93 -18.43 3.93 7.77
CA VAL A 93 -17.82 2.84 8.56
C VAL A 93 -16.55 2.32 7.88
N ARG A 94 -16.57 2.12 6.56
CA ARG A 94 -15.42 1.62 5.79
C ARG A 94 -14.29 2.63 5.74
N LEU A 95 -14.60 3.91 5.57
CA LEU A 95 -13.60 4.97 5.58
C LEU A 95 -12.98 5.20 6.96
N VAL A 96 -13.76 5.09 8.03
CA VAL A 96 -13.23 5.11 9.40
C VAL A 96 -12.30 3.92 9.62
N SER A 97 -12.67 2.73 9.14
CA SER A 97 -11.79 1.55 9.18
C SER A 97 -10.48 1.77 8.44
N ALA A 98 -10.49 2.45 7.28
CA ALA A 98 -9.26 2.82 6.57
C ALA A 98 -8.36 3.75 7.41
N VAL A 99 -8.93 4.73 8.12
CA VAL A 99 -8.19 5.60 9.06
C VAL A 99 -7.58 4.78 10.19
N THR A 100 -8.32 3.82 10.76
CA THR A 100 -7.82 2.94 11.82
C THR A 100 -6.66 2.07 11.32
N THR A 101 -6.72 1.52 10.10
CA THR A 101 -5.61 0.78 9.49
C THR A 101 -4.36 1.67 9.35
N ALA A 102 -4.52 2.87 8.81
CA ALA A 102 -3.41 3.82 8.65
C ALA A 102 -2.79 4.23 10.01
N GLU A 103 -3.62 4.39 11.04
CA GLU A 103 -3.16 4.68 12.40
C GLU A 103 -2.35 3.53 12.99
N ALA A 104 -2.84 2.29 12.85
CA ALA A 104 -2.14 1.09 13.30
C ALA A 104 -0.76 0.96 12.63
N ASN A 105 -0.70 1.19 11.32
CA ASN A 105 0.55 1.18 10.55
C ASN A 105 1.53 2.27 11.00
N LEU A 106 1.05 3.49 11.23
CA LEU A 106 1.88 4.59 11.73
C LEU A 106 2.45 4.28 13.12
N ILE A 107 1.63 3.75 14.03
CA ILE A 107 2.07 3.34 15.37
C ILE A 107 3.13 2.24 15.28
N TRP A 108 2.88 1.22 14.45
CA TRP A 108 3.82 0.12 14.25
C TRP A 108 5.15 0.63 13.68
N TYR A 109 5.10 1.48 12.65
CA TYR A 109 6.28 2.08 12.05
C TYR A 109 7.08 2.87 13.09
N ASN A 110 6.44 3.76 13.84
CA ASN A 110 7.11 4.56 14.86
C ASN A 110 7.76 3.70 15.96
N ARG A 111 7.14 2.57 16.31
CA ARG A 111 7.65 1.65 17.34
C ARG A 111 8.85 0.82 16.86
N HIS A 112 8.84 0.39 15.60
CA HIS A 112 9.75 -0.65 15.11
C HIS A 112 10.80 -0.16 14.10
N ASN A 113 10.59 0.99 13.44
CA ASN A 113 11.45 1.49 12.38
C ASN A 113 12.92 1.60 12.80
N GLN A 114 13.20 2.18 13.97
CA GLN A 114 14.59 2.35 14.42
C GLN A 114 15.28 0.99 14.63
N THR A 115 14.63 0.05 15.31
CA THR A 115 15.17 -1.28 15.58
C THR A 115 15.46 -2.04 14.29
N ILE A 116 14.51 -2.02 13.33
CA ILE A 116 14.67 -2.68 12.03
C ILE A 116 15.79 -2.01 11.22
N SER A 117 15.82 -0.67 11.18
CA SER A 117 16.87 0.08 10.46
C SER A 117 18.26 -0.21 11.01
N GLN A 118 18.40 -0.31 12.34
CA GLN A 118 19.66 -0.68 12.98
C GLN A 118 20.06 -2.13 12.68
N TRP A 119 19.10 -3.06 12.69
CA TRP A 119 19.35 -4.45 12.33
C TRP A 119 19.83 -4.60 10.88
N ILE A 120 19.16 -3.95 9.92
CA ILE A 120 19.57 -3.93 8.50
C ILE A 120 20.97 -3.34 8.35
N LYS A 121 21.25 -2.20 9.00
CA LYS A 121 22.56 -1.55 8.92
C LYS A 121 23.68 -2.47 9.44
N LYS A 122 23.45 -3.16 10.56
CA LYS A 122 24.42 -4.09 11.14
C LYS A 122 24.75 -5.23 10.18
N GLU A 123 23.75 -5.79 9.50
CA GLU A 123 23.95 -6.87 8.54
C GLU A 123 24.82 -6.41 7.36
N LEU A 124 24.51 -5.24 6.79
CA LEU A 124 25.27 -4.65 5.68
C LEU A 124 26.71 -4.31 6.06
N ASP A 125 26.94 -3.77 7.26
CA ASP A 125 28.28 -3.43 7.75
C ASP A 125 29.13 -4.69 7.98
N THR A 126 28.50 -5.82 8.33
CA THR A 126 29.19 -7.11 8.55
C THR A 126 29.72 -7.71 7.24
N ASP A 127 29.02 -7.52 6.12
CA ASP A 127 29.46 -7.99 4.79
C ASP A 127 30.62 -7.18 4.20
N THR A 128 30.78 -5.91 4.58
CA THR A 128 31.83 -5.02 4.02
C THR A 128 33.19 -5.12 4.72
N SER A 129 33.27 -5.81 5.86
CA SER A 129 34.49 -5.90 6.68
C SER A 129 35.35 -7.15 6.38
N THR A 130 35.00 -7.95 5.37
CA THR A 130 35.84 -9.08 4.93
C THR A 130 36.37 -8.83 3.53
N ASP A 131 37.51 -8.16 3.46
CA ASP A 131 38.38 -8.17 2.29
C ASP A 131 38.89 -9.60 2.08
N SER A 132 38.18 -10.38 1.26
CA SER A 132 38.70 -11.51 0.48
C SER A 132 37.59 -12.07 -0.40
N GLY A 133 37.72 -11.85 -1.71
CA GLY A 133 36.88 -12.48 -2.72
C GLY A 133 36.94 -14.00 -2.60
N SER A 134 35.91 -14.58 -1.99
CA SER A 134 35.62 -16.01 -2.06
C SER A 134 34.11 -16.15 -1.99
N THR A 135 33.52 -16.76 -3.01
CA THR A 135 32.11 -17.13 -3.04
C THR A 135 31.85 -18.24 -2.01
N THR A 136 31.83 -17.90 -0.73
CA THR A 136 31.22 -18.76 0.27
C THR A 136 29.73 -18.49 0.24
N ILE A 137 28.97 -19.42 -0.34
CA ILE A 137 27.51 -19.45 -0.25
C ILE A 137 27.17 -19.42 1.24
N GLY A 138 26.83 -18.23 1.75
CA GLY A 138 26.53 -18.01 3.15
C GLY A 138 25.40 -18.94 3.57
N SER A 139 25.52 -19.48 4.77
CA SER A 139 24.52 -20.33 5.44
C SER A 139 23.09 -19.77 5.38
N LEU A 140 22.93 -18.45 5.20
CA LEU A 140 21.66 -17.78 4.96
C LEU A 140 20.93 -18.26 3.70
N ASN A 141 21.62 -18.51 2.58
CA ASN A 141 20.98 -19.08 1.38
C ASN A 141 20.47 -20.50 1.64
N VAL A 142 21.20 -21.27 2.45
CA VAL A 142 20.79 -22.63 2.85
C VAL A 142 19.55 -22.55 3.74
N ILE A 143 19.51 -21.62 4.71
CA ILE A 143 18.35 -21.42 5.59
C ILE A 143 17.13 -20.91 4.82
N PHE A 144 17.31 -19.98 3.87
CA PHE A 144 16.21 -19.52 3.02
C PHE A 144 15.70 -20.62 2.10
N MET A 145 16.59 -21.39 1.48
CA MET A 145 16.21 -22.54 0.65
C MET A 145 15.46 -23.60 1.45
N THR A 146 15.87 -23.89 2.69
CA THR A 146 15.17 -24.86 3.54
C THR A 146 13.82 -24.32 4.02
N LEU A 147 13.73 -23.04 4.39
CA LEU A 147 12.47 -22.41 4.76
C LEU A 147 11.47 -22.42 3.59
N VAL A 148 11.92 -22.02 2.39
CA VAL A 148 11.10 -22.03 1.17
C VAL A 148 10.67 -23.46 0.83
N ALA A 149 11.57 -24.44 0.88
CA ALA A 149 11.24 -25.84 0.61
C ALA A 149 10.22 -26.40 1.61
N LEU A 150 10.33 -26.07 2.90
CA LEU A 150 9.37 -26.48 3.93
C LEU A 150 7.99 -25.84 3.68
N ILE A 151 7.94 -24.55 3.38
CA ILE A 151 6.69 -23.84 3.06
C ILE A 151 6.04 -24.45 1.82
N SER A 152 6.80 -24.71 0.76
CA SER A 152 6.32 -25.37 -0.46
C SER A 152 5.82 -26.79 -0.20
N TYR A 153 6.49 -27.57 0.66
CA TYR A 153 6.04 -28.90 1.06
C TYR A 153 4.70 -28.85 1.82
N PHE A 154 4.56 -27.93 2.77
CA PHE A 154 3.31 -27.72 3.50
C PHE A 154 2.15 -27.30 2.59
N LEU A 155 2.42 -26.44 1.60
CA LEU A 155 1.44 -26.02 0.59
C LEU A 155 1.07 -27.12 -0.41
N SER A 156 1.92 -28.15 -0.59
CA SER A 156 1.67 -29.26 -1.51
C SER A 156 0.99 -30.46 -0.85
N CYS A 157 0.86 -30.46 0.48
CA CYS A 157 0.15 -31.49 1.26
C CYS A 157 -1.29 -31.09 1.64
N TYR A 158 -1.81 -30.00 1.07
CA TYR A 158 -3.20 -29.56 1.15
C TYR A 158 -3.76 -29.35 -0.25
#